data_AF-A0A0Q6ZH37-F1
#
_entry.id   AF-A0A0Q6ZH37-F1
#
_cell.length_a   1.000
_cell.length_b   1.000
_cell.length_c   1.000
_cell.angle_alpha   90.00
_cell.angle_beta   90.00
_cell.angle_gamma   90.00
#
_symmetry.space_group_name_H-M   'P 1'
#
loop_
_entity.id
_entity.type
_entity.pdbx_description
1 polymer ?
#
loop_
_entity_poly.entity_id
_entity_poly.type
_entity_poly.pdbx_seq_one_letter_code
_entity_poly.pdbx_strand_id
1 'polypeptide(L)'
;MRQNAALSLVRILLTFHLIAISWIFFRAQSVGDALTVIQKIATSLLEIPSLLVQYPFTYEQGLGFGLIALLLFVETLDERRPIVQRMAAAPVVLRWGCYYLVIFGVLILGRWQAKEFIYMQF
;
A
#
# COMPACT_ATOMS: atom_id res chain seq x y z
N MET A 1 30.27 9.53 -11.13
CA MET A 1 29.56 9.43 -12.41
C MET A 1 28.08 9.67 -12.16
N ARG A 2 27.54 10.85 -12.51
CA ARG A 2 26.10 11.14 -12.38
C ARG A 2 25.35 10.24 -13.35
N GLN A 3 24.65 9.22 -12.87
CA GLN A 3 23.64 8.57 -13.70
C GLN A 3 22.60 9.63 -14.06
N ASN A 4 22.28 9.77 -15.35
CA ASN A 4 21.19 10.66 -15.76
C ASN A 4 19.92 10.12 -15.11
N ALA A 5 19.27 10.91 -14.26
CA ALA A 5 18.06 10.51 -13.54
C ALA A 5 16.98 9.96 -14.48
N ALA A 6 16.90 10.50 -15.71
CA ALA A 6 16.04 9.99 -16.77
C ALA A 6 16.38 8.54 -17.20
N LEU A 7 17.67 8.22 -17.39
CA LEU A 7 18.10 6.86 -17.72
C LEU A 7 17.82 5.88 -16.57
N SER A 8 18.06 6.31 -15.33
CA SER A 8 17.74 5.51 -14.14
C SER A 8 16.23 5.26 -14.05
N LEU A 9 15.40 6.28 -14.28
CA LEU A 9 13.93 6.16 -14.26
C LEU A 9 13.44 5.20 -15.36
N VAL A 10 13.94 5.32 -16.58
CA VAL A 10 13.59 4.41 -17.68
C VAL A 10 13.97 2.97 -17.34
N ARG A 11 15.16 2.74 -16.77
CA ARG A 11 15.60 1.41 -16.35
C ARG A 11 14.69 0.82 -15.27
N ILE A 12 14.30 1.63 -14.28
CA ILE A 12 13.37 1.21 -13.22
C ILE A 12 12.02 0.83 -13.82
N LEU A 13 11.43 1.71 -14.64
CA LEU A 13 10.13 1.46 -15.26
C LEU A 13 10.15 0.21 -16.15
N LEU A 14 11.18 0.06 -16.97
CA LEU A 14 11.32 -1.10 -17.85
C LEU A 14 11.44 -2.39 -17.03
N THR A 15 12.34 -2.42 -16.04
CA THR A 15 12.53 -3.62 -15.20
C THR A 15 11.25 -3.97 -14.44
N PHE A 16 10.59 -2.97 -13.87
CA PHE A 16 9.33 -3.16 -13.15
C PHE A 16 8.24 -3.75 -14.06
N HIS A 17 8.01 -3.19 -15.24
CA HIS A 17 6.96 -3.66 -16.15
C HIS A 17 7.29 -5.04 -16.73
N LEU A 18 8.56 -5.35 -17.01
CA LEU A 18 8.96 -6.69 -17.45
C LEU A 18 8.64 -7.75 -16.38
N ILE A 19 8.96 -7.46 -15.12
CA ILE A 19 8.64 -8.37 -14.00
C ILE A 19 7.12 -8.47 -13.80
N ALA A 20 6.40 -7.34 -13.84
CA ALA A 20 4.95 -7.33 -13.69
C ALA A 20 4.24 -8.14 -14.79
N ILE A 21 4.65 -8.01 -16.05
CA ILE A 21 4.12 -8.82 -17.16
C ILE A 21 4.48 -10.29 -16.95
N SER A 22 5.71 -10.60 -16.54
CA SER A 22 6.11 -11.98 -16.25
C SER A 22 5.22 -12.62 -15.16
N TRP A 23 4.88 -11.88 -14.11
CA TRP A 23 3.98 -12.35 -13.05
C TRP A 23 2.55 -12.65 -13.53
N ILE A 24 2.06 -11.99 -14.58
CA ILE A 24 0.76 -12.32 -15.17
C ILE A 24 0.78 -13.76 -15.71
N PHE A 25 1.86 -14.15 -16.42
CA PHE A 25 2.00 -15.50 -16.95
C PHE A 25 2.21 -16.56 -15.87
N PHE A 26 2.93 -16.25 -14.79
CA PHE A 26 3.11 -17.18 -13.68
C PHE A 26 1.82 -17.43 -12.88
N ARG A 27 0.88 -16.47 -12.86
CA ARG A 27 -0.37 -16.57 -12.10
C ARG A 27 -1.55 -17.10 -12.91
N ALA A 28 -1.53 -16.89 -14.23
CA ALA A 28 -2.62 -17.31 -15.10
C ALA A 28 -2.66 -18.84 -15.25
N GLN A 29 -3.87 -19.41 -15.32
CA GLN A 29 -4.06 -20.86 -15.51
C GLN A 29 -3.66 -21.32 -16.92
N SER A 30 -3.59 -20.40 -17.87
CA SER A 30 -3.16 -20.66 -19.25
C SER A 30 -2.55 -19.40 -19.90
N VAL A 31 -1.87 -19.60 -21.03
CA VAL A 31 -1.38 -18.50 -21.88
C VAL A 31 -2.54 -17.64 -22.40
N GLY A 32 -3.69 -18.25 -22.69
CA GLY A 32 -4.89 -17.53 -23.13
C GLY A 32 -5.43 -16.59 -22.06
N ASP A 33 -5.43 -17.03 -20.80
CA ASP A 33 -5.85 -16.18 -19.68
C ASP A 33 -4.88 -15.02 -19.45
N ALA A 34 -3.57 -15.27 -19.55
CA ALA A 34 -2.56 -14.22 -19.45
C ALA A 34 -2.74 -13.14 -20.54
N LEU A 35 -2.94 -13.55 -21.80
CA LEU A 35 -3.21 -12.62 -22.91
C LEU A 35 -4.51 -11.85 -22.69
N THR A 36 -5.55 -12.49 -22.16
CA THR A 36 -6.81 -11.84 -21.81
C THR A 36 -6.63 -10.75 -20.77
N VAL A 37 -5.80 -10.99 -19.73
CA VAL A 37 -5.47 -9.98 -18.72
C VAL A 37 -4.73 -8.80 -19.35
N ILE A 38 -3.72 -9.06 -20.18
CA ILE A 38 -2.96 -8.00 -20.87
C ILE A 38 -3.87 -7.16 -21.77
N GLN A 39 -4.76 -7.81 -22.53
CA GLN A 39 -5.71 -7.12 -23.40
C GLN A 39 -6.64 -6.23 -22.59
N LYS A 40 -7.22 -6.75 -21.50
CA LYS A 40 -8.11 -5.98 -20.61
C LYS A 40 -7.40 -4.77 -20.00
N ILE A 41 -6.15 -4.94 -19.57
CA ILE A 41 -5.33 -3.81 -19.10
C ILE A 41 -5.26 -2.77 -20.21
N ALA A 42 -4.77 -3.14 -21.40
CA ALA A 42 -4.57 -2.20 -22.51
C ALA A 42 -5.86 -1.48 -22.97
N THR A 43 -6.99 -2.19 -23.03
CA THR A 43 -8.27 -1.61 -23.49
C THR A 43 -8.94 -0.73 -22.44
N SER A 44 -8.82 -1.07 -21.15
CA SER A 44 -9.48 -0.33 -20.07
C SER A 44 -8.61 0.77 -19.46
N LEU A 45 -7.37 0.98 -19.91
CA LEU A 45 -6.50 2.08 -19.43
C LEU A 45 -7.19 3.45 -19.56
N LEU A 46 -7.92 3.68 -20.65
CA LEU A 46 -8.62 4.94 -20.90
C LEU A 46 -9.91 5.10 -20.07
N GLU A 47 -10.42 4.00 -19.50
CA GLU A 47 -11.61 3.99 -18.66
C GLU A 47 -11.28 4.25 -17.17
N ILE A 48 -10.01 4.19 -16.78
CA ILE A 48 -9.58 4.39 -15.38
C ILE A 48 -10.13 5.71 -14.79
N PRO A 49 -10.07 6.87 -15.47
CA PRO A 49 -10.60 8.12 -14.92
C PRO A 49 -12.10 8.06 -14.63
N SER A 50 -12.89 7.45 -15.51
CA SER A 50 -14.34 7.34 -15.32
C SER A 50 -14.68 6.33 -14.23
N LEU A 51 -13.95 5.22 -14.15
CA LEU A 51 -14.09 4.23 -13.07
C LEU A 51 -13.77 4.82 -11.71
N LEU A 52 -12.75 5.70 -11.60
CA LEU A 52 -12.39 6.32 -10.33
C LEU A 52 -13.50 7.25 -9.81
N VAL A 53 -14.14 8.01 -10.71
CA VAL A 53 -15.25 8.91 -10.36
C VAL A 53 -16.50 8.11 -9.94
N GLN A 54 -16.72 6.95 -10.54
CA GLN A 54 -17.86 6.09 -10.25
C GLN A 54 -17.61 5.12 -9.10
N TYR A 55 -16.36 5.03 -8.61
CA TYR A 55 -16.01 4.10 -7.56
C TYR A 55 -16.72 4.48 -6.25
N PRO A 56 -17.50 3.57 -5.65
CA PRO A 56 -18.23 3.87 -4.43
C PRO A 56 -17.26 3.85 -3.24
N PHE A 57 -16.61 4.99 -2.99
CA PHE A 57 -15.80 5.18 -1.79
C PHE A 57 -16.69 5.02 -0.55
N THR A 58 -16.45 3.96 0.19
CA THR A 58 -17.12 3.68 1.46
C THR A 58 -16.36 4.34 2.60
N TYR A 59 -17.01 4.40 3.77
CA TYR A 59 -16.41 4.86 5.02
C TYR A 59 -15.09 4.13 5.34
N GLU A 60 -14.97 2.86 4.96
CA GLU A 60 -13.80 2.05 5.25
C GLU A 60 -12.56 2.51 4.48
N GLN A 61 -12.71 2.88 3.20
CA GLN A 61 -11.59 3.46 2.44
C GLN A 61 -11.21 4.84 2.99
N GLY A 62 -12.20 5.65 3.38
CA GLY A 62 -11.94 6.94 4.03
C GLY A 62 -11.14 6.78 5.33
N LEU A 63 -11.52 5.81 6.17
CA LEU A 63 -10.78 5.45 7.38
C LEU A 63 -9.37 4.96 7.06
N GLY A 64 -9.21 4.11 6.04
CA GLY A 64 -7.90 3.66 5.57
C GLY A 64 -6.99 4.80 5.15
N PHE A 65 -7.47 5.73 4.31
CA PHE A 65 -6.72 6.92 3.93
C PHE A 65 -6.37 7.81 5.13
N GLY A 66 -7.31 7.97 6.07
CA GLY A 66 -7.06 8.69 7.32
C GLY A 66 -5.96 8.06 8.17
N LEU A 67 -5.95 6.74 8.31
CA LEU A 67 -4.90 6.02 9.03
C LEU A 67 -3.53 6.11 8.33
N ILE A 68 -3.50 6.06 6.99
CA ILE A 68 -2.28 6.26 6.22
C ILE A 68 -1.75 7.69 6.43
N ALA A 69 -2.61 8.70 6.35
CA ALA A 69 -2.22 10.08 6.60
C ALA A 69 -1.71 10.28 8.03
N LEU A 70 -2.36 9.65 9.03
CA LEU A 70 -1.90 9.64 10.41
C LEU A 70 -0.52 9.00 10.55
N LEU A 71 -0.29 7.86 9.90
CA LEU A 71 1.01 7.18 9.89
C LEU A 71 2.10 8.08 9.31
N LEU A 72 1.86 8.67 8.12
CA LEU A 72 2.82 9.59 7.49
C LEU A 72 3.09 10.83 8.34
N PHE A 73 2.06 11.35 9.01
CA PHE A 73 2.19 12.47 9.94
C PHE A 73 3.07 12.10 11.15
N VAL A 74 2.84 10.93 11.75
CA VAL A 74 3.64 10.41 12.87
C VAL A 74 5.09 10.19 12.44
N GLU A 75 5.31 9.59 11.26
CA GLU A 75 6.65 9.38 10.69
C GLU A 75 7.40 10.71 10.48
N THR A 76 6.73 11.72 9.93
CA THR A 76 7.31 13.06 9.74
C THR A 76 7.68 13.72 11.08
N LEU A 77 6.92 13.46 12.15
CA LEU A 77 7.24 13.97 13.48
C LEU A 77 8.42 13.22 14.12
N ASP A 78 8.52 11.91 13.88
CA ASP A 78 9.59 11.05 14.40
C ASP A 78 10.95 11.43 13.81
N GLU A 79 10.99 11.74 12.51
CA GLU A 79 12.20 12.16 11.80
C GLU A 79 12.87 13.40 12.43
N ARG A 80 12.06 14.33 12.96
CA ARG A 80 12.57 15.55 13.61
C ARG A 80 13.04 15.33 15.03
N ARG A 81 12.34 14.49 15.79
CA ARG A 81 12.69 14.10 17.17
C ARG A 81 12.10 12.72 17.47
N PRO A 82 12.90 11.76 17.95
CA PRO A 82 12.43 10.40 18.19
C PRO A 82 11.29 10.39 19.20
N ILE A 83 10.12 9.96 18.74
CA ILE A 83 8.88 9.83 19.51
C ILE A 83 9.10 8.91 20.71
N VAL A 84 9.94 7.88 20.54
CA VAL A 84 10.34 6.96 21.62
C VAL A 84 10.95 7.71 22.81
N GLN A 85 11.83 8.68 22.57
CA GLN A 85 12.44 9.46 23.66
C GLN A 85 11.41 10.37 24.34
N ARG A 86 10.46 10.93 23.58
CA ARG A 86 9.36 11.74 24.14
C ARG A 86 8.40 10.90 24.98
N MET A 87 8.09 9.68 24.55
CA MET A 87 7.26 8.73 25.30
C MET A 87 7.98 8.24 26.56
N ALA A 88 9.30 8.06 26.52
CA ALA A 88 10.09 7.70 27.69
C ALA A 88 10.10 8.80 28.75
N ALA A 89 10.13 10.07 28.33
CA ALA A 89 10.09 11.24 29.21
C ALA A 89 8.66 11.65 29.62
N ALA A 90 7.62 11.08 29.01
CA ALA A 90 6.24 11.41 29.33
C ALA A 90 5.80 10.82 30.69
N PRO A 91 4.84 11.47 31.39
CA PRO A 91 4.20 10.91 32.58
C PRO A 91 3.70 9.48 32.32
N VAL A 92 3.87 8.61 33.32
CA VAL A 92 3.54 7.17 33.23
C VAL A 92 2.12 6.94 32.70
N VAL A 93 1.15 7.75 33.14
CA VAL A 93 -0.26 7.67 32.69
C VAL A 93 -0.39 7.92 31.18
N LEU A 94 0.27 8.94 30.64
CA LEU A 94 0.22 9.25 29.20
C LEU A 94 0.91 8.16 28.37
N ARG A 95 2.02 7.62 28.86
CA ARG A 95 2.74 6.53 28.20
C ARG A 95 1.87 5.28 28.07
N TRP A 96 1.27 4.82 29.15
CA TRP A 96 0.36 3.66 29.14
C TRP A 96 -0.93 3.93 28.36
N GLY A 97 -1.50 5.13 28.48
CA GLY A 97 -2.68 5.54 27.72
C GLY A 97 -2.44 5.42 26.21
N CYS A 98 -1.27 5.84 25.73
CA CYS A 98 -0.89 5.72 24.33
C CYS A 98 -0.74 4.25 23.89
N TYR A 99 -0.11 3.40 24.70
CA TYR A 99 -0.01 1.96 24.39
C TYR A 99 -1.38 1.29 24.32
N TYR A 100 -2.27 1.56 25.28
CA TYR A 100 -3.63 1.03 25.24
C TYR A 100 -4.41 1.55 24.04
N LEU A 101 -4.29 2.83 23.69
CA LEU A 101 -4.93 3.39 22.51
C LEU A 101 -4.51 2.65 21.24
N VAL A 102 -3.21 2.40 21.05
CA VAL A 102 -2.71 1.65 19.89
C VAL A 102 -3.23 0.21 19.89
N ILE A 103 -3.16 -0.48 21.02
CA ILE A 103 -3.64 -1.87 21.15
C ILE A 103 -5.13 -1.96 20.82
N PHE A 104 -5.96 -1.14 21.47
CA PHE A 104 -7.40 -1.12 21.20
C PHE A 104 -7.72 -0.63 19.80
N GLY A 105 -6.94 0.30 19.25
CA GLY A 105 -7.05 0.74 17.87
C GLY A 105 -6.87 -0.42 16.89
N VAL A 106 -5.82 -1.22 17.07
CA VAL A 106 -5.60 -2.43 16.26
C VAL A 106 -6.73 -3.44 16.46
N LEU A 107 -7.23 -3.62 17.69
CA LEU A 107 -8.28 -4.59 17.97
C LEU A 107 -9.64 -4.21 17.35
N ILE A 108 -10.00 -2.93 17.40
CA ILE A 108 -11.29 -2.40 16.93
C ILE A 108 -11.27 -2.19 15.41
N LEU A 109 -10.16 -1.66 14.87
CA LEU A 109 -10.04 -1.33 13.44
C LEU A 109 -9.52 -2.52 12.61
N GLY A 110 -8.98 -3.55 13.25
CA GLY A 110 -8.45 -4.74 12.60
C GLY A 110 -9.52 -5.55 11.87
N ARG A 111 -9.19 -6.02 10.66
CA ARG A 111 -10.00 -6.98 9.91
C ARG A 111 -9.48 -8.39 10.15
N TRP A 112 -10.26 -9.18 10.88
CA TRP A 112 -9.91 -10.55 11.28
C TRP A 112 -10.28 -11.63 10.24
N GLN A 113 -10.73 -11.22 9.06
CA GLN A 113 -11.03 -12.18 8.00
C GLN A 113 -9.73 -12.84 7.54
N ALA A 114 -9.66 -14.16 7.62
CA ALA A 114 -8.59 -14.95 7.02
C ALA A 114 -8.66 -14.81 5.50
N LYS A 115 -8.05 -13.76 4.95
CA LYS A 115 -7.64 -13.78 3.56
C LYS A 115 -6.48 -14.76 3.49
N GLU A 116 -6.58 -15.77 2.63
CA GLU A 116 -5.42 -16.58 2.27
C GLU A 116 -4.27 -15.62 2.01
N PHE A 117 -3.19 -15.77 2.77
CA PHE A 117 -1.98 -15.01 2.53
C PHE A 117 -1.65 -15.17 1.05
N ILE A 118 -1.34 -14.07 0.38
CA ILE A 118 -0.88 -14.07 -1.01
C ILE A 118 0.54 -14.66 -1.03
N TYR A 119 0.68 -15.93 -0.63
CA TYR A 119 1.72 -16.75 -1.18
C TYR A 119 1.29 -17.01 -2.60
N MET A 120 2.18 -16.73 -3.55
CA MET A 120 1.98 -17.20 -4.91
C MET A 120 1.81 -18.72 -4.81
N GLN A 121 0.57 -19.20 -4.98
CA GLN A 121 0.33 -20.59 -5.31
C GLN A 121 0.84 -20.72 -6.75
N PHE A 122 2.08 -21.18 -6.87
CA PHE A 122 2.65 -21.61 -8.15
C PHE A 122 2.05 -22.96 -8.51
#